data_AF-A0A932QDD0-F1
#
_entry.id   AF-A0A932QDD0-F1
#
_cell.length_a   1.000
_cell.length_b   1.000
_cell.length_c   1.000
_cell.angle_alpha   90.00
_cell.angle_beta   90.00
_cell.angle_gamma   90.00
#
_symmetry.space_group_name_H-M   'P 1'
#
loop_
_entity.id
_entity.type
_entity.pdbx_description
1 polymer ?
#
loop_
_entity_poly.entity_id
_entity_poly.type
_entity_poly.pdbx_seq_one_letter_code
_entity_poly.pdbx_strand_id
1 'polypeptide(L)'
;MNLPTKLIRLSAIGTCGALVAATAGAQQPTVRERPLGPIVHASKELLGAVSAVRGLPNGTLLVNDITGRKVVLFDSTLSTYSVVADTTSATANAYSSRAGGLIPWKGDTTLFVDPNSLSMLVLDGAGKVARVMSVPRANEAPFLIGGPNGTPGTDPQGRLLFRGMPNMMRMMGALSGGGAPSMPDSAPLLRIDLATRKLDTVAALKIPKQNVSINRSDDGRVSVNVTVNPMQVVDDWAILRDGSVAVLRGQDYHIDWVRPDGSHASTAKIPFDWKRMSDEDKIAFIDSSRVAMEKLRAAALSGNLNAAAAGAGAVMGGGQQVRIEMRGDGPMPPPRGGGAGDRSGGPGGVGNVNVPPITMVSPSELPDYAPPFAAGSARGDLDGDLWVRTSKVVNGGSVYDVIDGKGQLVDRVLVPAGRVIAGFGPGVVYMGVRDGAGVRLEIARVK
;
A
#
# COMPACT_ATOMS: atom_id res chain seq x y z
N MET A 1 42.20 80.40 -12.69
CA MET A 1 42.18 81.16 -11.41
C MET A 1 41.58 80.26 -10.36
N ASN A 2 42.40 79.86 -9.38
CA ASN A 2 42.05 79.00 -8.26
C ASN A 2 41.01 79.65 -7.35
N LEU A 3 40.06 78.87 -6.82
CA LEU A 3 39.75 78.86 -5.38
C LEU A 3 38.97 77.58 -4.99
N PRO A 4 39.14 77.07 -3.75
CA PRO A 4 38.82 75.70 -3.37
C PRO A 4 37.61 75.55 -2.43
N THR A 5 37.07 74.32 -2.46
CA THR A 5 36.56 73.48 -1.36
C THR A 5 35.77 74.11 -0.18
N LYS A 6 34.50 73.72 -0.06
CA LYS A 6 33.85 73.44 1.23
C LYS A 6 33.09 72.11 1.16
N LEU A 7 33.58 71.11 1.89
CA LEU A 7 32.87 69.88 2.20
C LEU A 7 31.73 70.17 3.17
N ILE A 8 30.50 69.77 2.82
CA ILE A 8 29.38 69.66 3.75
C ILE A 8 29.11 68.16 3.93
N ARG A 9 29.31 67.67 5.15
CA ARG A 9 28.90 66.32 5.57
C ARG A 9 27.38 66.35 5.79
N LEU A 10 26.61 65.61 5.00
CA LEU A 10 25.23 65.26 5.32
C LEU A 10 25.22 63.87 5.97
N SER A 11 24.78 63.82 7.23
CA SER A 11 24.45 62.58 7.93
C SER A 11 23.07 62.12 7.48
N ALA A 12 23.00 61.05 6.67
CA ALA A 12 21.75 60.40 6.31
C ALA A 12 21.38 59.35 7.38
N ILE A 13 20.31 59.61 8.13
CA ILE A 13 19.64 58.63 8.98
C ILE A 13 18.86 57.70 8.04
N GLY A 14 19.39 56.50 7.81
CA GLY A 14 18.73 55.46 7.03
C GLY A 14 17.70 54.72 7.86
N THR A 15 16.42 55.03 7.65
CA THR A 15 15.30 54.26 8.21
C THR A 15 15.19 52.93 7.46
N CYS A 16 15.52 51.82 8.12
CA CYS A 16 15.35 50.47 7.59
C CYS A 16 13.86 50.10 7.60
N GLY A 17 13.15 50.37 6.50
CA GLY A 17 11.79 49.89 6.28
C GLY A 17 11.80 48.42 5.87
N ALA A 18 11.41 47.52 6.78
CA ALA A 18 11.18 46.12 6.45
C ALA A 18 9.97 46.00 5.51
N LEU A 19 10.23 45.81 4.22
CA LEU A 19 9.23 45.39 3.25
C LEU A 19 8.83 43.95 3.55
N VAL A 20 7.71 43.77 4.25
CA VAL A 20 7.00 42.49 4.30
C VAL A 20 6.36 42.30 2.93
N ALA A 21 7.03 41.56 2.04
CA ALA A 21 6.43 41.10 0.81
C ALA A 21 5.33 40.09 1.16
N ALA A 22 4.09 40.54 1.19
CA ALA A 22 2.94 39.65 1.20
C ALA A 22 2.95 38.85 -0.11
N THR A 23 3.32 37.58 -0.06
CA THR A 23 3.10 36.66 -1.18
C THR A 23 1.60 36.54 -1.37
N ALA A 24 1.07 37.24 -2.37
CA ALA A 24 -0.29 37.00 -2.85
C ALA A 24 -0.36 35.53 -3.27
N GLY A 25 -1.09 34.72 -2.51
CA GLY A 25 -1.39 33.35 -2.88
C GLY A 25 -2.25 33.39 -4.14
N ALA A 26 -1.67 33.07 -5.30
CA ALA A 26 -2.44 32.83 -6.49
C ALA A 26 -3.41 31.68 -6.19
N GLN A 27 -4.71 31.96 -6.27
CA GLN A 27 -5.74 30.96 -6.08
C GLN A 27 -5.59 29.91 -7.19
N GLN A 28 -5.15 28.71 -6.83
CA GLN A 28 -4.90 27.64 -7.79
C GLN A 28 -6.20 27.35 -8.56
N PRO A 29 -6.16 27.28 -9.91
CA PRO A 29 -7.36 27.01 -10.70
C PRO A 29 -8.07 25.75 -10.20
N THR A 30 -9.40 25.79 -10.12
CA THR A 30 -10.20 24.63 -9.72
C THR A 30 -10.01 23.52 -10.76
N VAL A 31 -9.27 22.46 -10.40
CA VAL A 31 -9.05 21.30 -11.26
C VAL A 31 -10.33 20.47 -11.27
N ARG A 32 -11.00 20.44 -12.42
CA ARG A 32 -12.22 19.64 -12.61
C ARG A 32 -11.87 18.21 -12.95
N GLU A 33 -12.72 17.29 -12.50
CA GLU A 33 -12.60 15.89 -12.86
C GLU A 33 -12.94 15.64 -14.33
N ARG A 34 -12.11 14.86 -15.00
CA ARG A 34 -12.31 14.40 -16.38
C ARG A 34 -12.33 12.87 -16.42
N PRO A 35 -13.00 12.24 -17.40
CA PRO A 35 -12.88 10.81 -17.58
C PRO A 35 -11.44 10.41 -17.93
N LEU A 36 -11.06 9.20 -17.54
CA LEU A 36 -9.90 8.50 -18.10
C LEU A 36 -10.06 8.35 -19.62
N GLY A 37 -8.94 8.33 -20.35
CA GLY A 37 -8.93 8.09 -21.80
C GLY A 37 -9.47 6.70 -22.18
N PRO A 38 -9.65 6.43 -23.48
CA PRO A 38 -10.25 5.19 -23.95
C PRO A 38 -9.40 3.95 -23.59
N ILE A 39 -10.10 2.83 -23.37
CA ILE A 39 -9.48 1.50 -23.29
C ILE A 39 -8.99 1.14 -24.69
N VAL A 40 -7.71 0.81 -24.82
CA VAL A 40 -7.06 0.46 -26.08
C VAL A 40 -6.80 -1.04 -26.23
N HIS A 41 -6.63 -1.76 -25.11
CA HIS A 41 -6.45 -3.21 -25.09
C HIS A 41 -7.13 -3.82 -23.87
N ALA A 42 -7.64 -5.05 -24.02
CA ALA A 42 -8.19 -5.85 -22.93
C ALA A 42 -7.77 -7.31 -23.11
N SER A 43 -7.37 -7.97 -22.02
CA SER A 43 -6.99 -9.38 -22.06
C SER A 43 -8.20 -10.25 -22.37
N LYS A 44 -8.00 -11.27 -23.21
CA LYS A 44 -9.00 -12.33 -23.41
C LYS A 44 -9.03 -13.30 -22.24
N GLU A 45 -7.84 -13.63 -21.74
CA GLU A 45 -7.64 -14.48 -20.56
C GLU A 45 -8.15 -13.79 -19.29
N LEU A 46 -8.83 -14.57 -18.45
CA LEU A 46 -9.25 -14.16 -17.12
C LEU A 46 -8.17 -14.54 -16.10
N LEU A 47 -7.76 -13.55 -15.32
CA LEU A 47 -6.88 -13.73 -14.18
C LEU A 47 -7.71 -13.90 -12.89
N GLY A 48 -7.13 -14.48 -11.85
CA GLY A 48 -7.76 -14.50 -10.54
C GLY A 48 -7.84 -13.11 -9.91
N ALA A 49 -6.79 -12.30 -10.11
CA ALA A 49 -6.71 -10.88 -9.76
C ALA A 49 -5.59 -10.19 -10.57
N VAL A 50 -5.60 -8.86 -10.60
CA VAL A 50 -4.50 -8.04 -11.12
C VAL A 50 -3.98 -7.18 -9.97
N SER A 51 -2.95 -7.65 -9.27
CA SER A 51 -2.45 -6.96 -8.06
C SER A 51 -1.37 -5.91 -8.35
N ALA A 52 -0.53 -6.21 -9.34
CA ALA A 52 0.54 -5.33 -9.82
C ALA A 52 0.80 -5.62 -11.30
N VAL A 53 1.07 -4.56 -12.06
CA VAL A 53 1.49 -4.66 -13.47
C VAL A 53 2.74 -3.83 -13.65
N ARG A 54 3.77 -4.43 -14.27
CA ARG A 54 4.96 -3.72 -14.72
C ARG A 54 5.03 -3.76 -16.24
N GLY A 55 5.02 -2.58 -16.86
CA GLY A 55 5.44 -2.42 -18.25
C GLY A 55 6.96 -2.51 -18.37
N LEU A 56 7.42 -3.30 -19.33
CA LEU A 56 8.84 -3.48 -19.65
C LEU A 56 9.24 -2.63 -20.87
N PRO A 57 10.54 -2.27 -21.03
CA PRO A 57 10.98 -1.42 -22.14
C PRO A 57 10.69 -1.98 -23.54
N ASN A 58 10.58 -3.30 -23.68
CA ASN A 58 10.20 -4.00 -24.92
C ASN A 58 8.67 -3.99 -25.18
N GLY A 59 7.88 -3.36 -24.31
CA GLY A 59 6.43 -3.25 -24.44
C GLY A 59 5.63 -4.41 -23.84
N THR A 60 6.29 -5.48 -23.38
CA THR A 60 5.60 -6.59 -22.68
C THR A 60 5.25 -6.19 -21.25
N LEU A 61 4.27 -6.90 -20.67
CA LEU A 61 3.74 -6.60 -19.34
C LEU A 61 3.89 -7.80 -18.41
N LEU A 62 4.64 -7.64 -17.32
CA LEU A 62 4.62 -8.61 -16.22
C LEU A 62 3.44 -8.30 -15.30
N VAL A 63 2.63 -9.31 -15.01
CA VAL A 63 1.40 -9.18 -14.22
C VAL A 63 1.44 -10.19 -13.09
N ASN A 64 1.18 -9.69 -11.88
CA ASN A 64 1.04 -10.53 -10.70
C ASN A 64 -0.42 -10.90 -10.47
N ASP A 65 -0.79 -12.11 -10.86
CA ASP A 65 -2.07 -12.72 -10.54
C ASP A 65 -1.99 -13.37 -9.15
N ILE A 66 -2.18 -12.52 -8.14
CA ILE A 66 -1.96 -12.88 -6.74
C ILE A 66 -2.92 -13.97 -6.25
N THR A 67 -4.14 -14.00 -6.81
CA THR A 67 -5.20 -14.95 -6.46
C THR A 67 -5.05 -16.24 -7.26
N GLY A 68 -4.74 -16.13 -8.56
CA GLY A 68 -4.40 -17.27 -9.40
C GLY A 68 -3.04 -17.89 -9.06
N ARG A 69 -2.24 -17.21 -8.22
CA ARG A 69 -0.88 -17.60 -7.80
C ARG A 69 0.01 -17.89 -9.01
N LYS A 70 0.07 -16.92 -9.91
CA LYS A 70 0.95 -16.95 -11.09
C LYS A 70 1.47 -15.57 -11.43
N VAL A 71 2.66 -15.52 -11.99
CA VAL A 71 3.18 -14.35 -12.72
C VAL A 71 3.07 -14.66 -14.20
N VAL A 72 2.46 -13.75 -14.96
CA VAL A 72 2.29 -13.90 -16.41
C VAL A 72 2.94 -12.74 -17.14
N LEU A 73 3.46 -13.01 -18.33
CA LEU A 73 4.04 -12.03 -19.24
C LEU A 73 3.12 -11.89 -20.44
N PHE A 74 2.43 -10.76 -20.58
CA PHE A 74 1.61 -10.43 -21.74
C PHE A 74 2.42 -9.69 -22.81
N ASP A 75 2.02 -9.83 -24.07
CA ASP A 75 2.41 -8.88 -25.12
C ASP A 75 1.79 -7.49 -24.88
N SER A 76 2.22 -6.50 -25.67
CA SER A 76 1.76 -5.12 -25.55
C SER A 76 0.28 -4.90 -25.89
N THR A 77 -0.36 -5.87 -26.55
CA THR A 77 -1.77 -5.80 -26.99
C THR A 77 -2.69 -6.69 -26.16
N LEU A 78 -2.17 -7.31 -25.10
CA LEU A 78 -2.85 -8.29 -24.23
C LEU A 78 -3.45 -9.50 -24.98
N SER A 79 -2.92 -9.80 -26.16
CA SER A 79 -3.46 -10.82 -27.07
C SER A 79 -2.89 -12.20 -26.80
N THR A 80 -1.63 -12.27 -26.39
CA THR A 80 -0.92 -13.48 -26.01
C THR A 80 -0.22 -13.32 -24.67
N TYR A 81 0.02 -14.43 -23.97
CA TYR A 81 0.79 -14.44 -22.74
C TYR A 81 1.58 -15.74 -22.57
N SER A 82 2.61 -15.68 -21.73
CA SER A 82 3.30 -16.85 -21.19
C SER A 82 3.27 -16.84 -19.66
N VAL A 83 3.33 -18.03 -19.05
CA VAL A 83 3.47 -18.17 -17.60
C VAL A 83 4.94 -18.09 -17.22
N VAL A 84 5.27 -17.20 -16.28
CA VAL A 84 6.64 -16.98 -15.78
C VAL A 84 6.90 -17.77 -14.50
N ALA A 85 5.90 -17.78 -13.62
CA ALA A 85 5.90 -18.48 -12.33
C ALA A 85 4.47 -18.96 -12.04
N ASP A 86 4.31 -20.16 -11.47
CA ASP A 86 3.02 -20.74 -11.07
C ASP A 86 3.18 -21.69 -9.89
N THR A 87 2.10 -22.34 -9.45
CA THR A 87 2.12 -23.23 -8.28
C THR A 87 2.85 -24.57 -8.49
N THR A 88 3.47 -24.81 -9.65
CA THR A 88 4.17 -26.06 -9.96
C THR A 88 5.50 -26.13 -9.20
N SER A 89 5.49 -26.86 -8.08
CA SER A 89 6.63 -27.00 -7.14
C SER A 89 7.89 -27.62 -7.74
N ALA A 90 7.79 -28.30 -8.89
CA ALA A 90 8.91 -28.90 -9.60
C ALA A 90 9.78 -27.87 -10.37
N THR A 91 9.32 -26.61 -10.48
CA THR A 91 10.07 -25.56 -11.18
C THR A 91 10.84 -24.68 -10.21
N ALA A 92 11.99 -24.15 -10.63
CA ALA A 92 12.76 -23.16 -9.87
C ALA A 92 12.01 -21.83 -9.68
N ASN A 93 10.83 -21.68 -10.30
CA ASN A 93 10.03 -20.46 -10.35
C ASN A 93 8.67 -20.63 -9.62
N ALA A 94 8.58 -21.57 -8.68
CA ALA A 94 7.31 -21.87 -8.02
C ALA A 94 6.76 -20.66 -7.25
N TYR A 95 5.54 -20.26 -7.58
CA TYR A 95 4.70 -19.36 -6.80
C TYR A 95 4.13 -20.15 -5.61
N SER A 96 4.55 -19.80 -4.40
CA SER A 96 4.20 -20.56 -3.20
C SER A 96 2.73 -20.43 -2.77
N SER A 97 2.38 -21.06 -1.65
CA SER A 97 1.05 -20.98 -1.07
C SER A 97 0.65 -19.59 -0.56
N ARG A 98 1.60 -18.65 -0.45
CA ARG A 98 1.35 -17.26 0.00
C ARG A 98 1.38 -16.28 -1.17
N ALA A 99 0.65 -15.19 -1.01
CA ALA A 99 0.70 -14.06 -1.91
C ALA A 99 2.15 -13.55 -2.08
N GLY A 100 2.60 -13.38 -3.32
CA GLY A 100 3.90 -12.83 -3.68
C GLY A 100 3.81 -11.37 -4.14
N GLY A 101 4.92 -10.65 -4.07
CA GLY A 101 5.06 -9.27 -4.52
C GLY A 101 5.77 -9.16 -5.87
N LEU A 102 5.37 -8.20 -6.70
CA LEU A 102 6.03 -7.91 -7.98
C LEU A 102 6.51 -6.47 -7.98
N ILE A 103 7.82 -6.27 -8.03
CA ILE A 103 8.47 -4.98 -7.76
C ILE A 103 9.41 -4.63 -8.92
N PRO A 104 9.23 -3.47 -9.58
CA PRO A 104 10.19 -3.00 -10.56
C PRO A 104 11.60 -2.87 -9.97
N TRP A 105 12.60 -3.31 -10.72
CA TRP A 105 14.02 -3.17 -10.37
C TRP A 105 14.85 -2.76 -11.58
N LYS A 106 16.17 -2.68 -11.39
CA LYS A 106 17.16 -2.09 -12.31
C LYS A 106 16.88 -2.43 -13.77
N GLY A 107 16.80 -1.39 -14.61
CA GLY A 107 16.59 -1.55 -16.06
C GLY A 107 15.27 -2.25 -16.38
N ASP A 108 15.37 -3.37 -17.08
CA ASP A 108 14.26 -4.24 -17.46
C ASP A 108 14.01 -5.40 -16.47
N THR A 109 14.77 -5.50 -15.38
CA THR A 109 14.70 -6.64 -14.45
C THR A 109 13.70 -6.43 -13.32
N THR A 110 12.86 -7.41 -12.99
CA THR A 110 11.79 -7.35 -11.96
C THR A 110 12.07 -8.28 -10.80
N LEU A 111 11.75 -7.88 -9.58
CA LEU A 111 11.75 -8.77 -8.43
C LEU A 111 10.38 -9.39 -8.26
N PHE A 112 10.30 -10.72 -8.25
CA PHE A 112 9.17 -11.44 -7.70
C PHE A 112 9.54 -11.96 -6.30
N VAL A 113 8.89 -11.44 -5.28
CA VAL A 113 9.15 -11.74 -3.87
C VAL A 113 8.19 -12.82 -3.39
N ASP A 114 8.73 -13.93 -2.90
CA ASP A 114 7.96 -14.99 -2.26
C ASP A 114 8.24 -15.03 -0.74
N PRO A 115 7.28 -14.62 0.10
CA PRO A 115 7.46 -14.59 1.55
C PRO A 115 7.47 -15.99 2.20
N ASN A 116 7.03 -17.05 1.49
CA ASN A 116 7.06 -18.40 2.04
C ASN A 116 8.45 -19.02 1.91
N SER A 117 9.09 -18.89 0.74
CA SER A 117 10.47 -19.36 0.52
C SER A 117 11.53 -18.36 0.98
N LEU A 118 11.15 -17.14 1.39
CA LEU A 118 12.05 -16.05 1.76
C LEU A 118 13.02 -15.70 0.61
N SER A 119 12.55 -15.82 -0.62
CA SER A 119 13.33 -15.61 -1.83
C SER A 119 12.78 -14.47 -2.69
N MET A 120 13.64 -13.93 -3.55
CA MET A 120 13.31 -12.97 -4.58
C MET A 120 13.85 -13.48 -5.92
N LEU A 121 12.97 -13.86 -6.84
CA LEU A 121 13.34 -14.16 -8.21
C LEU A 121 13.64 -12.85 -8.94
N VAL A 122 14.78 -12.77 -9.61
CA VAL A 122 15.11 -11.68 -10.53
C VAL A 122 14.69 -12.11 -11.92
N LEU A 123 13.58 -11.57 -12.39
CA LEU A 123 13.04 -11.79 -13.73
C LEU A 123 13.70 -10.81 -14.70
N ASP A 124 14.20 -11.26 -15.84
CA ASP A 124 14.68 -10.38 -16.92
C ASP A 124 13.52 -9.83 -17.77
N GLY A 125 13.84 -9.03 -18.79
CA GLY A 125 12.85 -8.45 -19.71
C GLY A 125 12.08 -9.47 -20.56
N ALA A 126 12.51 -10.73 -20.58
CA ALA A 126 11.81 -11.85 -21.23
C ALA A 126 11.03 -12.72 -20.23
N GLY A 127 10.99 -12.32 -18.94
CA GLY A 127 10.33 -13.08 -17.88
C GLY A 127 11.08 -14.33 -17.45
N LYS A 128 12.37 -14.49 -17.80
CA LYS A 128 13.20 -15.61 -17.32
C LYS A 128 13.86 -15.25 -15.99
N VAL A 129 14.07 -16.26 -15.14
CA VAL A 129 14.82 -16.08 -13.89
C VAL A 129 16.31 -15.95 -14.21
N ALA A 130 16.82 -14.73 -14.11
CA ALA A 130 18.25 -14.43 -14.26
C ALA A 130 19.05 -14.86 -13.03
N ARG A 131 18.46 -14.75 -11.83
CA ARG A 131 19.03 -15.21 -10.56
C ARG A 131 17.97 -15.24 -9.45
N VAL A 132 18.32 -15.90 -8.34
CA VAL A 132 17.53 -15.90 -7.10
C VAL A 132 18.34 -15.19 -6.01
N MET A 133 17.68 -14.30 -5.25
CA MET A 133 18.25 -13.58 -4.12
C MET A 133 17.47 -13.89 -2.84
N SER A 134 18.08 -13.72 -1.68
CA SER A 134 17.36 -13.80 -0.40
C SER A 134 16.68 -12.47 -0.09
N VAL A 135 15.47 -12.54 0.48
CA VAL A 135 14.82 -11.34 1.04
C VAL A 135 15.75 -10.66 2.05
N PRO A 136 15.71 -9.32 2.18
CA PRO A 136 16.64 -8.61 3.06
C PRO A 136 16.49 -8.96 4.53
N ARG A 137 15.25 -9.11 5.00
CA ARG A 137 14.89 -9.51 6.35
C ARG A 137 13.68 -10.42 6.31
N ALA A 138 13.77 -11.59 6.94
CA ALA A 138 12.72 -12.60 6.87
C ALA A 138 11.39 -12.11 7.45
N ASN A 139 11.43 -11.35 8.55
CA ASN A 139 10.25 -10.77 9.20
C ASN A 139 9.59 -9.65 8.37
N GLU A 140 10.31 -9.06 7.42
CA GLU A 140 9.80 -7.98 6.55
C GLU A 140 9.25 -8.52 5.21
N ALA A 141 9.49 -9.78 4.88
CA ALA A 141 9.08 -10.35 3.58
C ALA A 141 7.58 -10.17 3.24
N PRO A 142 6.63 -10.33 4.20
CA PRO A 142 5.21 -10.07 3.93
C PRO A 142 4.89 -8.62 3.54
N PHE A 143 5.72 -7.66 3.93
CA PHE A 143 5.50 -6.24 3.64
C PHE A 143 5.97 -5.83 2.23
N LEU A 144 6.67 -6.72 1.53
CA LEU A 144 7.11 -6.55 0.13
C LEU A 144 6.04 -6.95 -0.91
N ILE A 145 4.88 -7.44 -0.46
CA ILE A 145 3.78 -7.85 -1.35
C ILE A 145 3.02 -6.63 -1.90
N GLY A 146 2.95 -5.56 -1.11
CA GLY A 146 2.16 -4.35 -1.39
C GLY A 146 0.74 -4.38 -0.83
N GLY A 147 -0.21 -3.76 -1.56
CA GLY A 147 -1.61 -3.63 -1.18
C GLY A 147 -1.81 -2.72 0.03
N PRO A 148 -2.26 -3.23 1.20
CA PRO A 148 -2.47 -2.43 2.41
C PRO A 148 -1.21 -1.75 2.96
N ASN A 149 -0.03 -2.19 2.51
CA ASN A 149 1.26 -1.64 2.90
C ASN A 149 1.77 -0.52 1.97
N GLY A 150 0.97 -0.11 0.97
CA GLY A 150 1.40 0.73 -0.13
C GLY A 150 1.95 -0.10 -1.29
N THR A 151 2.68 0.54 -2.20
CA THR A 151 3.29 -0.12 -3.37
C THR A 151 4.81 -0.13 -3.23
N PRO A 152 5.42 -1.25 -2.82
CA PRO A 152 6.86 -1.41 -2.83
C PRO A 152 7.46 -1.09 -4.20
N GLY A 153 8.64 -0.49 -4.21
CA GLY A 153 9.29 -0.06 -5.43
C GLY A 153 10.79 0.11 -5.22
N THR A 154 11.48 0.58 -6.25
CA THR A 154 12.92 0.83 -6.17
C THR A 154 13.23 2.23 -6.66
N ASP A 155 14.27 2.82 -6.08
CA ASP A 155 14.80 4.10 -6.54
C ASP A 155 15.76 3.91 -7.74
N PRO A 156 16.26 5.00 -8.38
CA PRO A 156 17.17 4.88 -9.52
C PRO A 156 18.48 4.15 -9.23
N GLN A 157 18.90 4.06 -7.96
CA GLN A 157 20.08 3.28 -7.56
C GLN A 157 19.76 1.78 -7.40
N GLY A 158 18.47 1.41 -7.49
CA GLY A 158 17.95 0.06 -7.33
C GLY A 158 17.89 -0.39 -5.87
N ARG A 159 17.82 0.56 -4.93
CA ARG A 159 17.52 0.26 -3.53
C ARG A 159 16.02 0.02 -3.39
N LEU A 160 15.65 -0.94 -2.55
CA LEU A 160 14.26 -1.37 -2.37
C LEU A 160 13.61 -0.52 -1.27
N LEU A 161 12.44 0.05 -1.56
CA LEU A 161 11.65 0.83 -0.60
C LEU A 161 10.31 0.14 -0.32
N PHE A 162 9.94 0.10 0.95
CA PHE A 162 8.71 -0.55 1.42
C PHE A 162 8.33 -0.08 2.83
N ARG A 163 7.04 -0.10 3.16
CA ARG A 163 6.59 0.10 4.55
C ARG A 163 6.97 -1.11 5.37
N GLY A 164 7.87 -0.94 6.33
CA GLY A 164 8.30 -2.00 7.23
C GLY A 164 7.30 -2.31 8.34
N MET A 165 7.61 -3.36 9.08
CA MET A 165 6.85 -3.77 10.25
C MET A 165 6.84 -2.67 11.33
N PRO A 166 5.69 -2.39 11.97
CA PRO A 166 5.62 -1.46 13.10
C PRO A 166 6.54 -1.92 14.23
N ASN A 167 7.07 -0.98 15.03
CA ASN A 167 8.02 -1.31 16.09
C ASN A 167 7.35 -2.08 17.25
N MET A 168 7.39 -3.41 17.17
CA MET A 168 6.81 -4.32 18.17
C MET A 168 7.60 -4.38 19.49
N MET A 169 8.79 -3.78 19.59
CA MET A 169 9.57 -3.75 20.84
C MET A 169 8.80 -3.01 21.95
N ARG A 170 8.05 -1.96 21.60
CA ARG A 170 7.13 -1.27 22.54
C ARG A 170 5.99 -2.19 23.02
N MET A 171 5.55 -3.13 22.19
CA MET A 171 4.51 -4.11 22.54
C MET A 171 5.03 -5.13 23.56
N MET A 172 6.23 -5.69 23.34
CA MET A 172 6.82 -6.70 24.24
C MET A 172 7.17 -6.13 25.62
N GLY A 173 7.61 -4.87 25.70
CA GLY A 173 7.85 -4.18 26.98
C GLY A 173 6.57 -4.07 27.82
N ALA A 174 5.44 -3.70 27.21
CA ALA A 174 4.14 -3.62 27.89
C ALA A 174 3.64 -4.98 28.39
N LEU A 175 3.82 -6.04 27.58
CA LEU A 175 3.47 -7.42 27.97
C LEU A 175 4.30 -7.94 29.15
N SER A 176 5.60 -7.61 29.20
CA SER A 176 6.49 -8.00 30.30
C SER A 176 6.19 -7.25 31.62
N GLY A 177 5.60 -6.06 31.55
CA GLY A 177 5.24 -5.23 32.71
C GLY A 177 3.81 -5.40 33.21
N GLY A 178 3.05 -6.39 32.73
CA GLY A 178 1.66 -6.61 33.13
C GLY A 178 0.66 -5.58 32.57
N GLY A 179 1.09 -4.69 31.68
CA GLY A 179 0.23 -3.72 30.99
C GLY A 179 -0.45 -4.34 29.77
N ALA A 180 -1.65 -3.83 29.43
CA ALA A 180 -2.28 -4.17 28.17
C ALA A 180 -1.38 -3.70 27.00
N PRO A 181 -1.09 -4.54 26.00
CA PRO A 181 -0.24 -4.15 24.88
C PRO A 181 -0.90 -3.01 24.10
N SER A 182 -0.26 -1.83 24.08
CA SER A 182 -0.66 -0.76 23.17
C SER A 182 -0.10 -1.08 21.78
N MET A 183 -0.98 -1.24 20.80
CA MET A 183 -0.55 -1.46 19.41
C MET A 183 0.10 -0.18 18.85
N PRO A 184 1.23 -0.29 18.12
CA PRO A 184 1.84 0.86 17.46
C PRO A 184 0.86 1.53 16.49
N ASP A 185 0.89 2.86 16.43
CA ASP A 185 0.15 3.69 15.48
C ASP A 185 1.06 4.29 14.38
N SER A 186 2.32 3.85 14.35
CA SER A 186 3.35 4.30 13.41
C SER A 186 4.12 3.12 12.82
N ALA A 187 4.41 3.17 11.52
CA ALA A 187 5.28 2.23 10.81
C ALA A 187 6.43 2.95 10.11
N PRO A 188 7.65 2.37 10.05
CA PRO A 188 8.75 2.96 9.31
C PRO A 188 8.57 2.73 7.80
N LEU A 189 8.85 3.75 7.00
CA LEU A 189 9.14 3.58 5.59
C LEU A 189 10.63 3.30 5.44
N LEU A 190 10.97 2.12 4.93
CA LEU A 190 12.33 1.61 4.90
C LEU A 190 12.89 1.68 3.49
N ARG A 191 14.20 1.90 3.38
CA ARG A 191 14.98 1.80 2.14
C ARG A 191 16.19 0.91 2.39
N ILE A 192 16.34 -0.14 1.59
CA ILE A 192 17.46 -1.08 1.69
C ILE A 192 18.26 -1.17 0.40
N ASP A 193 19.57 -1.00 0.53
CA ASP A 193 20.52 -1.35 -0.51
C ASP A 193 20.72 -2.87 -0.50
N LEU A 194 20.37 -3.53 -1.60
CA LEU A 194 20.41 -4.99 -1.68
C LEU A 194 21.84 -5.55 -1.75
N ALA A 195 22.82 -4.76 -2.20
CA ALA A 195 24.21 -5.19 -2.33
C ALA A 195 24.95 -5.08 -1.00
N THR A 196 24.80 -3.96 -0.30
CA THR A 196 25.47 -3.71 1.00
C THR A 196 24.63 -4.17 2.20
N ARG A 197 23.35 -4.47 1.99
CA ARG A 197 22.35 -4.77 3.02
C ARG A 197 22.14 -3.62 4.03
N LYS A 198 22.62 -2.42 3.70
CA LYS A 198 22.40 -1.22 4.51
C LYS A 198 20.93 -0.83 4.45
N LEU A 199 20.34 -0.63 5.63
CA LEU A 199 18.95 -0.23 5.80
C LEU A 199 18.88 1.18 6.37
N ASP A 200 18.11 2.04 5.73
CA ASP A 200 17.78 3.39 6.19
C ASP A 200 16.28 3.49 6.45
N THR A 201 15.88 4.30 7.44
CA THR A 201 14.49 4.73 7.62
C THR A 201 14.30 6.06 6.90
N VAL A 202 13.42 6.09 5.91
CA VAL A 202 13.14 7.24 5.06
C VAL A 202 12.13 8.19 5.71
N ALA A 203 11.10 7.62 6.34
CA ALA A 203 10.03 8.37 7.00
C ALA A 203 9.31 7.50 8.03
N ALA A 204 8.48 8.13 8.86
CA ALA A 204 7.47 7.46 9.66
C ALA A 204 6.08 7.72 9.06
N LEU A 205 5.26 6.67 8.99
CA LEU A 205 3.89 6.70 8.49
C LEU A 205 2.92 6.48 9.64
N LYS A 206 1.92 7.34 9.78
CA LYS A 206 0.75 7.07 10.61
C LYS A 206 -0.01 5.87 10.04
N ILE A 207 -0.23 4.84 10.86
CA ILE A 207 -0.97 3.63 10.49
C ILE A 207 -2.24 3.49 11.33
N PRO A 208 -3.17 2.62 10.93
CA PRO A 208 -4.34 2.28 11.73
C PRO A 208 -3.97 1.89 13.17
N LYS A 209 -4.57 2.56 14.16
CA LYS A 209 -4.49 2.13 15.55
C LYS A 209 -5.39 0.92 15.75
N GLN A 210 -4.81 -0.20 16.20
CA GLN A 210 -5.57 -1.40 16.56
C GLN A 210 -5.87 -1.38 18.06
N ASN A 211 -7.15 -1.36 18.43
CA ASN A 211 -7.57 -1.45 19.82
C ASN A 211 -7.81 -2.93 20.16
N VAL A 212 -6.86 -3.55 20.87
CA VAL A 212 -6.92 -4.95 21.29
C VAL A 212 -7.10 -5.00 22.80
N SER A 213 -8.22 -5.54 23.28
CA SER A 213 -8.43 -5.82 24.70
C SER A 213 -8.30 -7.31 24.95
N ILE A 214 -7.44 -7.68 25.90
CA ILE A 214 -7.22 -9.07 26.32
C ILE A 214 -7.92 -9.26 27.66
N ASN A 215 -9.01 -10.03 27.68
CA ASN A 215 -9.74 -10.38 28.90
C ASN A 215 -9.37 -11.82 29.28
N ARG A 216 -8.88 -12.02 30.51
CA ARG A 216 -8.68 -13.36 31.07
C ARG A 216 -9.84 -13.64 32.02
N SER A 217 -10.60 -14.69 31.76
CA SER A 217 -11.63 -15.17 32.69
C SER A 217 -11.01 -16.00 33.82
N ASP A 218 -11.75 -16.13 34.91
CA ASP A 218 -11.31 -16.81 36.14
C ASP A 218 -11.01 -18.31 35.93
N ASP A 219 -11.55 -18.92 34.87
CA ASP A 219 -11.25 -20.29 34.43
C ASP A 219 -9.93 -20.41 33.61
N GLY A 220 -9.18 -19.32 33.50
CA GLY A 220 -7.93 -19.26 32.75
C GLY A 220 -8.11 -19.10 31.24
N ARG A 221 -9.33 -18.98 30.72
CA ARG A 221 -9.53 -18.69 29.28
C ARG A 221 -9.13 -17.25 28.98
N VAL A 222 -8.34 -17.09 27.92
CA VAL A 222 -7.99 -15.79 27.36
C VAL A 222 -8.96 -15.50 26.21
N SER A 223 -9.66 -14.37 26.27
CA SER A 223 -10.45 -13.82 25.17
C SER A 223 -9.83 -12.52 24.68
N VAL A 224 -9.70 -12.39 23.36
CA VAL A 224 -9.09 -11.22 22.71
C VAL A 224 -10.19 -10.52 21.92
N ASN A 225 -10.63 -9.34 22.36
CA ASN A 225 -11.55 -8.53 21.57
C ASN A 225 -10.76 -7.49 20.78
N VAL A 226 -11.04 -7.41 19.48
CA VAL A 226 -10.45 -6.41 18.58
C VAL A 226 -11.53 -5.41 18.24
N THR A 227 -11.32 -4.15 18.63
CA THR A 227 -12.20 -3.04 18.27
C THR A 227 -11.66 -2.37 17.01
N VAL A 228 -12.55 -2.21 16.03
CA VAL A 228 -12.23 -1.75 14.69
C VAL A 228 -12.78 -0.34 14.48
N ASN A 229 -11.90 0.58 14.10
CA ASN A 229 -12.30 1.85 13.52
C ASN A 229 -12.39 1.68 11.98
N PRO A 230 -13.59 1.74 11.37
CA PRO A 230 -13.74 1.58 9.93
C PRO A 230 -13.35 2.83 9.11
N MET A 231 -13.22 4.00 9.74
CA MET A 231 -12.86 5.26 9.09
C MET A 231 -11.56 5.81 9.67
N GLN A 232 -10.45 5.39 9.07
CA GLN A 232 -9.12 5.64 9.62
C GLN A 232 -8.45 6.82 8.91
N VAL A 233 -7.88 7.73 9.69
CA VAL A 233 -6.97 8.76 9.19
C VAL A 233 -5.55 8.21 9.25
N VAL A 234 -4.98 7.93 8.09
CA VAL A 234 -3.66 7.26 7.91
C VAL A 234 -2.81 8.02 6.92
N ASP A 235 -1.51 7.76 6.94
CA ASP A 235 -0.61 8.19 5.89
C ASP A 235 -0.48 7.10 4.82
N ASP A 236 -0.12 7.53 3.62
CA ASP A 236 0.29 6.64 2.53
C ASP A 236 1.54 7.17 1.83
N TRP A 237 2.07 6.44 0.85
CA TRP A 237 3.34 6.80 0.25
C TRP A 237 3.51 6.26 -1.17
N ALA A 238 4.39 6.91 -1.92
CA ALA A 238 4.83 6.44 -3.23
C ALA A 238 6.27 6.87 -3.53
N ILE A 239 6.90 6.20 -4.49
CA ILE A 239 8.20 6.58 -5.05
C ILE A 239 7.93 7.12 -6.44
N LEU A 240 8.55 8.25 -6.77
CA LEU A 240 8.52 8.83 -8.11
C LEU A 240 9.72 8.38 -8.93
N ARG A 241 9.65 8.61 -10.23
CA ARG A 241 10.67 8.16 -11.20
C ARG A 241 12.07 8.70 -10.92
N ASP A 242 12.20 9.90 -10.36
CA ASP A 242 13.48 10.51 -9.98
C ASP A 242 14.06 9.94 -8.67
N GLY A 243 13.31 9.08 -7.97
CA GLY A 243 13.66 8.52 -6.67
C GLY A 243 13.18 9.34 -5.48
N SER A 244 12.48 10.46 -5.72
CA SER A 244 11.79 11.20 -4.66
C SER A 244 10.69 10.32 -4.06
N VAL A 245 10.54 10.41 -2.75
CA VAL A 245 9.51 9.69 -2.00
C VAL A 245 8.46 10.69 -1.54
N ALA A 246 7.22 10.47 -1.98
CA ALA A 246 6.06 11.20 -1.51
C ALA A 246 5.52 10.52 -0.26
N VAL A 247 5.52 11.20 0.88
CA VAL A 247 4.76 10.77 2.07
C VAL A 247 3.49 11.60 2.13
N LEU A 248 2.38 10.97 1.78
CA LEU A 248 1.07 11.61 1.71
C LEU A 248 0.41 11.59 3.09
N ARG A 249 0.17 12.77 3.66
CA ARG A 249 -0.37 12.95 5.00
C ARG A 249 -1.89 12.98 4.97
N GLY A 250 -2.53 12.03 5.67
CA GLY A 250 -3.99 11.91 5.67
C GLY A 250 -4.72 12.94 6.53
N GLN A 251 -4.01 13.56 7.49
CA GLN A 251 -4.61 14.48 8.46
C GLN A 251 -5.14 15.76 7.82
N ASP A 252 -4.41 16.32 6.85
CA ASP A 252 -4.71 17.61 6.23
C ASP A 252 -4.31 17.68 4.75
N TYR A 253 -4.09 16.51 4.14
CA TYR A 253 -3.88 16.31 2.70
C TYR A 253 -2.74 17.16 2.11
N HIS A 254 -1.53 16.94 2.61
CA HIS A 254 -0.29 17.49 2.05
C HIS A 254 0.73 16.37 1.82
N ILE A 255 1.83 16.72 1.15
CA ILE A 255 2.93 15.78 0.90
C ILE A 255 4.18 16.27 1.63
N ASP A 256 4.79 15.36 2.37
CA ASP A 256 6.19 15.48 2.78
C ASP A 256 7.06 14.73 1.77
N TRP A 257 7.86 15.49 1.04
CA TRP A 257 8.85 14.98 0.10
C TRP A 257 10.13 14.58 0.84
N VAL A 258 10.65 13.40 0.52
CA VAL A 258 12.03 13.02 0.80
C VAL A 258 12.74 12.82 -0.53
N ARG A 259 13.68 13.71 -0.85
CA ARG A 259 14.40 13.68 -2.12
C ARG A 259 15.53 12.65 -2.13
N PRO A 260 16.05 12.26 -3.30
CA PRO A 260 17.16 11.31 -3.40
C PRO A 260 18.42 11.72 -2.63
N ASP A 261 18.67 13.03 -2.52
CA ASP A 261 19.78 13.62 -1.77
C ASP A 261 19.55 13.65 -0.24
N GLY A 262 18.38 13.21 0.22
CA GLY A 262 17.98 13.21 1.63
C GLY A 262 17.39 14.53 2.10
N SER A 263 17.24 15.54 1.23
CA SER A 263 16.55 16.78 1.60
C SER A 263 15.06 16.55 1.74
N HIS A 264 14.46 17.29 2.68
CA HIS A 264 13.03 17.21 2.96
C HIS A 264 12.33 18.51 2.54
N ALA A 265 11.09 18.40 2.07
CA ALA A 265 10.24 19.57 1.85
C ALA A 265 8.77 19.19 2.04
N SER A 266 7.97 20.10 2.56
CA SER A 266 6.52 19.91 2.71
C SER A 266 5.77 20.82 1.74
N THR A 267 4.70 20.31 1.14
CA THR A 267 3.81 21.13 0.31
C THR A 267 2.88 21.96 1.19
N ALA A 268 2.25 22.98 0.59
CA ALA A 268 1.00 23.48 1.16
C ALA A 268 -0.07 22.37 1.11
N LYS A 269 -1.18 22.56 1.83
CA LYS A 269 -2.33 21.65 1.76
C LYS A 269 -2.88 21.64 0.34
N ILE A 270 -3.12 20.43 -0.17
CA ILE A 270 -3.66 20.23 -1.50
C ILE A 270 -5.17 20.49 -1.45
N PRO A 271 -5.74 21.23 -2.42
CA PRO A 271 -7.17 21.48 -2.45
C PRO A 271 -7.98 20.17 -2.52
N PHE A 272 -8.84 19.95 -1.52
CA PHE A 272 -9.71 18.78 -1.43
C PHE A 272 -11.10 19.16 -0.91
N ASP A 273 -12.12 18.51 -1.47
CA ASP A 273 -13.52 18.76 -1.12
C ASP A 273 -13.89 17.94 0.13
N TRP A 274 -13.44 18.40 1.29
CA TRP A 274 -13.63 17.72 2.57
C TRP A 274 -15.13 17.56 2.90
N LYS A 275 -15.58 16.31 3.01
CA LYS A 275 -16.95 15.99 3.44
C LYS A 275 -17.02 15.95 4.96
N ARG A 276 -17.73 16.90 5.56
CA ARG A 276 -18.10 16.84 6.99
C ARG A 276 -19.06 15.67 7.21
N MET A 277 -18.85 14.95 8.31
CA MET A 277 -19.65 13.81 8.73
C MET A 277 -20.61 14.26 9.83
N SER A 278 -21.92 14.16 9.61
CA SER A 278 -22.90 14.30 10.70
C SER A 278 -22.86 13.09 11.62
N ASP A 279 -23.51 13.17 12.78
CA ASP A 279 -23.62 12.02 13.69
C ASP A 279 -24.39 10.87 13.02
N GLU A 280 -25.42 11.18 12.23
CA GLU A 280 -26.17 10.23 11.42
C GLU A 280 -25.30 9.59 10.33
N ASP A 281 -24.45 10.37 9.65
CA ASP A 281 -23.51 9.82 8.66
C ASP A 281 -22.52 8.85 9.33
N LYS A 282 -22.02 9.18 10.52
CA LYS A 282 -21.10 8.33 11.29
C LYS A 282 -21.75 7.01 11.70
N ILE A 283 -23.00 7.06 12.18
CA ILE A 283 -23.78 5.87 12.54
C ILE A 283 -24.01 4.99 11.31
N ALA A 284 -24.51 5.58 10.21
CA ALA A 284 -24.78 4.85 8.97
C ALA A 284 -23.50 4.21 8.41
N PHE A 285 -22.37 4.89 8.49
CA PHE A 285 -21.08 4.36 8.08
C PHE A 285 -20.64 3.17 8.93
N ILE A 286 -20.78 3.23 10.25
CA ILE A 286 -20.45 2.11 11.15
C ILE A 286 -21.34 0.89 10.85
N ASP A 287 -22.65 1.09 10.69
CA ASP A 287 -23.58 0.00 10.44
C ASP A 287 -23.32 -0.67 9.08
N SER A 288 -23.09 0.12 8.03
CA SER A 288 -22.72 -0.41 6.72
C SER A 288 -21.38 -1.17 6.77
N SER A 289 -20.40 -0.66 7.50
CA SER A 289 -19.10 -1.32 7.71
C SER A 289 -19.25 -2.63 8.48
N ARG A 290 -20.13 -2.70 9.49
CA ARG A 290 -20.41 -3.93 10.25
C ARG A 290 -20.98 -5.02 9.37
N VAL A 291 -22.00 -4.69 8.58
CA VAL A 291 -22.61 -5.64 7.63
C VAL A 291 -21.57 -6.14 6.64
N ALA A 292 -20.73 -5.24 6.13
CA ALA A 292 -19.73 -5.59 5.15
C ALA A 292 -18.62 -6.47 5.75
N MET A 293 -18.09 -6.13 6.93
CA MET A 293 -17.09 -6.95 7.63
C MET A 293 -17.64 -8.33 8.03
N GLU A 294 -18.90 -8.41 8.46
CA GLU A 294 -19.52 -9.70 8.79
C GLU A 294 -19.67 -10.60 7.56
N LYS A 295 -20.00 -10.03 6.38
CA LYS A 295 -19.97 -10.77 5.12
C LYS A 295 -18.58 -11.31 4.78
N LEU A 296 -17.52 -10.52 4.99
CA LEU A 296 -16.14 -10.98 4.76
C LEU A 296 -15.75 -12.09 5.72
N ARG A 297 -16.12 -11.92 6.99
CA ARG A 297 -15.87 -12.91 8.02
C ARG A 297 -16.59 -14.22 7.71
N ALA A 298 -17.86 -14.17 7.32
CA ALA A 298 -18.62 -15.35 6.89
C ALA A 298 -17.99 -16.04 5.66
N ALA A 299 -17.50 -15.26 4.70
CA ALA A 299 -16.77 -15.79 3.54
C ALA A 299 -15.43 -16.44 3.91
N ALA A 300 -14.70 -15.87 4.87
CA ALA A 300 -13.45 -16.43 5.37
C ALA A 300 -13.70 -17.75 6.12
N LEU A 301 -14.73 -17.80 6.97
CA LEU A 301 -15.11 -19.00 7.73
C LEU A 301 -15.63 -20.13 6.83
N SER A 302 -16.22 -19.81 5.69
CA SER A 302 -16.64 -20.81 4.68
C SER A 302 -15.49 -21.30 3.79
N GLY A 303 -14.25 -20.88 4.05
CA GLY A 303 -13.08 -21.25 3.26
C GLY A 303 -12.92 -20.48 1.94
N ASN A 304 -13.81 -19.52 1.66
CA ASN A 304 -13.75 -18.69 0.46
C ASN A 304 -12.80 -17.49 0.66
N LEU A 305 -11.51 -17.80 0.82
CA LEU A 305 -10.44 -16.83 1.06
C LEU A 305 -10.32 -15.78 -0.05
N ASN A 306 -10.68 -16.14 -1.29
CA ASN A 306 -10.66 -15.22 -2.43
C ASN A 306 -11.76 -14.15 -2.33
N ALA A 307 -12.98 -14.53 -1.93
CA ALA A 307 -14.05 -13.57 -1.68
C ALA A 307 -13.76 -12.68 -0.47
N ALA A 308 -13.17 -13.25 0.59
CA ALA A 308 -12.74 -12.51 1.77
C ALA A 308 -11.65 -11.48 1.45
N ALA A 309 -10.62 -11.86 0.68
CA ALA A 309 -9.53 -10.96 0.29
C ALA A 309 -10.00 -9.83 -0.64
N ALA A 310 -10.82 -10.16 -1.65
CA ALA A 310 -11.36 -9.17 -2.59
C ALA A 310 -12.27 -8.14 -1.88
N GLY A 311 -13.10 -8.58 -0.94
CA GLY A 311 -13.98 -7.69 -0.22
C GLY A 311 -13.30 -6.92 0.93
N ALA A 312 -12.20 -7.44 1.52
CA ALA A 312 -11.43 -6.70 2.51
C ALA A 312 -10.82 -5.41 1.93
N GLY A 313 -10.36 -5.42 0.67
CA GLY A 313 -9.90 -4.22 -0.03
C GLY A 313 -10.99 -3.15 -0.21
N ALA A 314 -12.25 -3.58 -0.40
CA ALA A 314 -13.40 -2.69 -0.62
C ALA A 314 -14.01 -2.13 0.68
N VAL A 315 -13.96 -2.88 1.78
CA VAL A 315 -14.59 -2.51 3.07
C VAL A 315 -13.63 -1.78 3.99
N MET A 316 -12.34 -2.16 3.97
CA MET A 316 -11.37 -1.73 4.99
C MET A 316 -10.39 -0.67 4.51
N GLY A 317 -10.57 -0.12 3.28
CA GLY A 317 -9.63 0.85 2.72
C GLY A 317 -8.17 0.40 2.83
N GLY A 318 -7.91 -0.89 2.56
CA GLY A 318 -6.57 -1.46 2.63
C GLY A 318 -5.88 -1.40 4.00
N GLY A 319 -6.60 -1.40 5.14
CA GLY A 319 -5.95 -1.22 6.44
C GLY A 319 -5.77 -2.49 7.29
N GLN A 320 -6.66 -3.46 7.18
CA GLN A 320 -6.86 -4.43 8.27
C GLN A 320 -6.75 -5.87 7.80
N GLN A 321 -5.57 -6.45 7.94
CA GLN A 321 -5.43 -7.90 7.94
C GLN A 321 -5.79 -8.41 9.33
N VAL A 322 -6.93 -9.08 9.46
CA VAL A 322 -7.14 -10.01 10.56
C VAL A 322 -6.23 -11.19 10.29
N ARG A 323 -5.02 -11.16 10.86
CA ARG A 323 -4.08 -12.29 10.79
C ARG A 323 -4.66 -13.41 11.65
N ILE A 324 -5.45 -14.30 11.04
CA ILE A 324 -5.78 -15.58 11.66
C ILE A 324 -4.50 -16.42 11.58
N GLU A 325 -3.69 -16.37 12.63
CA GLU A 325 -2.60 -17.32 12.81
C GLU A 325 -3.22 -18.71 12.99
N MET A 326 -3.30 -19.48 11.89
CA MET A 326 -3.38 -20.93 12.01
C MET A 326 -2.07 -21.40 12.63
N ARG A 327 -2.09 -21.75 13.91
CA ARG A 327 -1.00 -22.44 14.60
C ARG A 327 -0.82 -23.81 13.94
N GLY A 328 -0.03 -23.85 12.88
CA GLY A 328 0.58 -25.07 12.36
C GLY A 328 1.86 -25.31 13.13
N ASP A 329 1.90 -26.41 13.87
CA ASP A 329 2.99 -26.78 14.77
C ASP A 329 4.36 -26.82 14.08
N GLY A 330 5.30 -26.03 14.58
CA GLY A 330 6.73 -26.26 14.40
C GLY A 330 7.24 -27.29 15.42
N PRO A 331 8.31 -28.04 15.11
CA PRO A 331 8.67 -29.26 15.81
C PRO A 331 9.17 -29.00 17.24
N MET A 332 8.53 -29.65 18.22
CA MET A 332 9.06 -29.82 19.58
C MET A 332 10.27 -30.77 19.57
N PRO A 333 11.24 -30.60 20.49
CA PRO A 333 12.36 -31.53 20.63
C PRO A 333 11.88 -32.94 21.04
N PRO A 334 12.58 -34.01 20.65
CA PRO A 334 12.10 -35.37 20.91
C PRO A 334 12.16 -35.70 22.41
N PRO A 335 11.12 -36.36 22.98
CA PRO A 335 11.24 -37.03 24.26
C PRO A 335 12.10 -38.28 24.11
N ARG A 336 13.00 -38.45 25.07
CA ARG A 336 13.91 -39.57 25.22
C ARG A 336 13.12 -40.85 25.55
N GLY A 337 13.12 -41.81 24.62
CA GLY A 337 13.08 -43.26 24.90
C GLY A 337 11.72 -43.94 25.09
N GLY A 338 11.47 -44.97 24.27
CA GLY A 338 10.78 -46.20 24.68
C GLY A 338 9.47 -46.55 23.98
N GLY A 339 9.46 -47.65 23.21
CA GLY A 339 8.29 -48.52 23.05
C GLY A 339 7.51 -48.40 21.73
N ALA A 340 7.58 -49.46 20.91
CA ALA A 340 6.78 -49.66 19.71
C ALA A 340 5.28 -49.83 20.03
N GLY A 341 4.42 -49.30 19.14
CA GLY A 341 2.97 -49.49 19.22
C GLY A 341 2.27 -48.92 17.99
N ASP A 342 1.90 -49.82 17.09
CA ASP A 342 1.05 -49.65 15.91
C ASP A 342 -0.28 -48.93 16.22
N ARG A 343 -0.70 -47.97 15.38
CA ARG A 343 -2.09 -47.48 15.26
C ARG A 343 -2.25 -46.55 14.05
N SER A 344 -2.88 -47.11 13.02
CA SER A 344 -3.58 -46.43 11.94
C SER A 344 -4.70 -45.51 12.47
N GLY A 345 -4.76 -44.27 11.97
CA GLY A 345 -5.84 -43.32 12.24
C GLY A 345 -5.74 -42.12 11.29
N GLY A 346 -6.78 -41.88 10.50
CA GLY A 346 -6.82 -40.86 9.42
C GLY A 346 -6.70 -39.40 9.89
N PRO A 347 -6.62 -38.43 8.96
CA PRO A 347 -6.36 -37.03 9.30
C PRO A 347 -7.53 -36.44 10.09
N GLY A 348 -7.27 -36.09 11.35
CA GLY A 348 -8.23 -35.46 12.25
C GLY A 348 -8.65 -34.06 11.77
N GLY A 349 -9.93 -33.78 11.93
CA GLY A 349 -10.57 -32.51 11.59
C GLY A 349 -10.00 -31.33 12.37
N VAL A 350 -9.92 -30.20 11.68
CA VAL A 350 -9.47 -28.90 12.19
C VAL A 350 -10.38 -28.47 13.34
N GLY A 351 -9.80 -28.24 14.52
CA GLY A 351 -10.52 -27.70 15.68
C GLY A 351 -11.15 -26.34 15.37
N ASN A 352 -12.37 -26.16 15.87
CA ASN A 352 -13.23 -24.99 15.65
C ASN A 352 -12.51 -23.69 16.07
N VAL A 353 -12.01 -22.90 15.11
CA VAL A 353 -11.41 -21.58 15.37
C VAL A 353 -12.54 -20.61 15.69
N ASN A 354 -12.81 -20.39 16.99
CA ASN A 354 -13.76 -19.38 17.43
C ASN A 354 -13.14 -17.98 17.25
N VAL A 355 -13.34 -17.36 16.07
CA VAL A 355 -12.98 -15.96 15.87
C VAL A 355 -13.99 -15.11 16.66
N PRO A 356 -13.61 -14.26 17.62
CA PRO A 356 -14.59 -13.43 18.36
C PRO A 356 -15.30 -12.42 17.43
N PRO A 357 -16.50 -11.94 17.78
CA PRO A 357 -17.23 -10.95 16.97
C PRO A 357 -16.41 -9.66 16.81
N ILE A 358 -16.49 -9.02 15.63
CA ILE A 358 -15.83 -7.74 15.40
C ILE A 358 -16.62 -6.65 16.13
N THR A 359 -16.00 -5.99 17.10
CA THR A 359 -16.57 -4.81 17.76
C THR A 359 -16.16 -3.57 16.98
N MET A 360 -17.09 -2.66 16.72
CA MET A 360 -16.79 -1.37 16.11
C MET A 360 -16.59 -0.31 17.19
N VAL A 361 -15.80 0.71 16.88
CA VAL A 361 -15.73 1.93 17.70
C VAL A 361 -17.09 2.64 17.77
N SER A 362 -17.24 3.51 18.76
CA SER A 362 -18.40 4.39 18.86
C SER A 362 -18.39 5.49 17.78
N PRO A 363 -19.56 6.06 17.38
CA PRO A 363 -19.60 7.14 16.39
C PRO A 363 -18.72 8.34 16.75
N SER A 364 -18.60 8.69 18.04
CA SER A 364 -17.76 9.80 18.51
C SER A 364 -16.25 9.58 18.30
N GLU A 365 -15.82 8.34 18.06
CA GLU A 365 -14.42 8.01 17.71
C GLU A 365 -14.13 8.14 16.21
N LEU A 366 -15.15 8.33 15.36
CA LEU A 366 -14.96 8.61 13.95
C LEU A 366 -14.59 10.07 13.71
N PRO A 367 -13.72 10.37 12.73
CA PRO A 367 -13.33 11.74 12.41
C PRO A 367 -14.54 12.58 11.95
N ASP A 368 -14.50 13.88 12.23
CA ASP A 368 -15.55 14.83 11.81
C ASP A 368 -15.58 15.08 10.30
N TYR A 369 -14.52 14.71 9.59
CA TYR A 369 -14.42 14.78 8.15
C TYR A 369 -13.97 13.44 7.60
N ALA A 370 -14.57 13.02 6.48
CA ALA A 370 -14.14 11.83 5.77
C ALA A 370 -12.68 12.01 5.30
N PRO A 371 -11.80 11.02 5.54
CA PRO A 371 -10.41 11.12 5.11
C PRO A 371 -10.32 11.18 3.57
N PRO A 372 -9.31 11.87 3.02
CA PRO A 372 -9.19 12.09 1.57
C PRO A 372 -8.83 10.81 0.81
N PHE A 373 -8.21 9.84 1.48
CA PHE A 373 -7.80 8.56 0.91
C PHE A 373 -7.72 7.49 2.01
N ALA A 374 -7.49 6.24 1.60
CA ALA A 374 -7.19 5.12 2.50
C ALA A 374 -5.79 4.55 2.20
N ALA A 375 -5.26 3.66 3.04
CA ALA A 375 -3.92 3.08 2.81
C ALA A 375 -3.85 2.32 1.47
N GLY A 376 -2.72 2.42 0.75
CA GLY A 376 -2.55 1.79 -0.56
C GLY A 376 -3.33 2.47 -1.69
N SER A 377 -3.49 3.79 -1.60
CA SER A 377 -4.11 4.66 -2.58
C SER A 377 -3.11 5.49 -3.40
N ALA A 378 -1.87 5.65 -2.93
CA ALA A 378 -0.81 6.40 -3.58
C ALA A 378 0.06 5.54 -4.52
N ARG A 379 0.35 6.04 -5.72
CA ARG A 379 1.29 5.44 -6.69
C ARG A 379 1.99 6.53 -7.50
N GLY A 380 3.27 6.35 -7.81
CA GLY A 380 3.98 7.17 -8.79
C GLY A 380 3.80 6.63 -10.19
N ASP A 381 3.69 7.51 -11.19
CA ASP A 381 3.71 7.14 -12.60
C ASP A 381 5.11 7.31 -13.23
N LEU A 382 5.17 7.14 -14.56
CA LEU A 382 6.41 7.24 -15.34
C LEU A 382 6.76 8.68 -15.76
N ASP A 383 5.85 9.62 -15.59
CA ASP A 383 6.06 11.04 -15.88
C ASP A 383 6.55 11.79 -14.64
N GLY A 384 6.54 11.14 -13.48
CA GLY A 384 6.99 11.70 -12.20
C GLY A 384 5.85 12.32 -11.40
N ASP A 385 4.61 11.99 -11.73
CA ASP A 385 3.43 12.46 -11.02
C ASP A 385 2.97 11.42 -9.99
N LEU A 386 2.45 11.92 -8.88
CA LEU A 386 1.79 11.15 -7.84
C LEU A 386 0.29 11.03 -8.15
N TRP A 387 -0.18 9.81 -8.29
CA TRP A 387 -1.59 9.47 -8.41
C TRP A 387 -2.13 9.00 -7.05
N VAL A 388 -3.20 9.65 -6.58
CA VAL A 388 -3.87 9.33 -5.32
C VAL A 388 -5.32 8.93 -5.57
N ARG A 389 -5.67 7.67 -5.31
CA ARG A 389 -7.08 7.24 -5.29
C ARG A 389 -7.78 7.90 -4.10
N THR A 390 -8.63 8.87 -4.37
CA THR A 390 -9.35 9.59 -3.31
C THR A 390 -10.54 8.79 -2.78
N SER A 391 -11.11 9.22 -1.66
CA SER A 391 -12.38 8.72 -1.14
C SER A 391 -13.59 9.19 -1.94
N LYS A 392 -13.41 10.11 -2.91
CA LYS A 392 -14.48 10.58 -3.79
C LYS A 392 -14.82 9.53 -4.84
N VAL A 393 -16.11 9.21 -4.91
CA VAL A 393 -16.70 8.28 -5.88
C VAL A 393 -17.75 9.02 -6.69
N VAL A 394 -17.71 8.90 -8.02
CA VAL A 394 -18.65 9.52 -8.95
C VAL A 394 -19.22 8.44 -9.85
N ASN A 395 -20.54 8.23 -9.81
CA ASN A 395 -21.24 7.18 -10.57
C ASN A 395 -20.61 5.78 -10.42
N GLY A 396 -20.12 5.46 -9.20
CA GLY A 396 -19.42 4.20 -8.90
C GLY A 396 -17.95 4.13 -9.36
N GLY A 397 -17.47 5.13 -10.10
CA GLY A 397 -16.06 5.29 -10.48
C GLY A 397 -15.24 5.98 -9.39
N SER A 398 -13.95 5.67 -9.32
CA SER A 398 -13.02 6.27 -8.35
C SER A 398 -12.34 7.51 -8.94
N VAL A 399 -12.28 8.59 -8.18
CA VAL A 399 -11.55 9.80 -8.58
C VAL A 399 -10.11 9.74 -8.09
N TYR A 400 -9.18 9.97 -9.01
CA TYR A 400 -7.74 10.05 -8.74
C TYR A 400 -7.27 11.49 -8.86
N ASP A 401 -6.64 12.00 -7.81
CA ASP A 401 -5.90 13.27 -7.88
C ASP A 401 -4.51 12.98 -8.47
N VAL A 402 -4.09 13.78 -9.45
CA VAL A 402 -2.75 13.72 -10.06
C VAL A 402 -1.97 14.96 -9.64
N ILE A 403 -0.88 14.73 -8.93
CA ILE A 403 -0.08 15.76 -8.28
C ILE A 403 1.33 15.72 -8.85
N ASP A 404 1.82 16.84 -9.37
CA ASP A 404 3.14 16.89 -9.98
C ASP A 404 4.29 16.78 -8.94
N GLY A 405 5.52 16.63 -9.41
CA GLY A 405 6.71 16.59 -8.56
C GLY A 405 6.98 17.87 -7.74
N LYS A 406 6.24 18.96 -7.96
CA LYS A 406 6.27 20.19 -7.15
C LYS A 406 5.20 20.19 -6.06
N GLY A 407 4.32 19.19 -6.03
CA GLY A 407 3.21 19.10 -5.10
C GLY A 407 1.95 19.85 -5.54
N GLN A 408 1.84 20.22 -6.82
CA GLN A 408 0.67 20.90 -7.35
C GLN A 408 -0.34 19.87 -7.89
N LEU A 409 -1.60 19.97 -7.46
CA LEU A 409 -2.70 19.26 -8.11
C LEU A 409 -2.85 19.77 -9.55
N VAL A 410 -2.56 18.90 -10.53
CA VAL A 410 -2.56 19.23 -11.96
C VAL A 410 -3.70 18.56 -12.73
N ASP A 411 -4.27 17.47 -12.21
CA ASP A 411 -5.37 16.76 -12.85
C ASP A 411 -6.27 16.04 -11.82
N ARG A 412 -7.50 15.75 -12.22
CA ARG A 412 -8.43 14.86 -11.52
C ARG A 412 -9.03 13.87 -12.51
N VAL A 413 -8.71 12.59 -12.36
CA VAL A 413 -9.08 11.55 -13.32
C VAL A 413 -10.13 10.63 -12.73
N LEU A 414 -11.30 10.57 -13.36
CA LEU A 414 -12.35 9.63 -13.04
C LEU A 414 -12.07 8.29 -13.74
N VAL A 415 -11.71 7.29 -12.94
CA VAL A 415 -11.57 5.90 -13.38
C VAL A 415 -12.95 5.23 -13.32
N PRO A 416 -13.43 4.59 -14.41
CA PRO A 416 -14.77 4.01 -14.44
C PRO A 416 -14.99 2.94 -13.36
N ALA A 417 -16.27 2.73 -13.00
CA ALA A 417 -16.66 1.75 -12.01
C ALA A 417 -16.08 0.35 -12.28
N GLY A 418 -15.72 -0.35 -11.20
CA GLY A 418 -15.21 -1.73 -11.26
C GLY A 418 -13.76 -1.88 -11.72
N ARG A 419 -13.04 -0.77 -11.98
CA ARG A 419 -11.63 -0.77 -12.38
C ARG A 419 -10.72 -0.29 -11.26
N VAL A 420 -9.54 -0.90 -11.15
CA VAL A 420 -8.49 -0.50 -10.23
C VAL A 420 -7.16 -0.42 -10.97
N ILE A 421 -6.47 0.73 -10.83
CA ILE A 421 -5.12 0.90 -11.38
C ILE A 421 -4.14 -0.04 -10.68
N ALA A 422 -3.41 -0.82 -11.47
CA ALA A 422 -2.42 -1.78 -11.02
C ALA A 422 -0.98 -1.43 -11.46
N GLY A 423 -0.81 -0.49 -12.38
CA GLY A 423 0.48 0.01 -12.84
C GLY A 423 0.36 1.08 -13.94
N PHE A 424 1.51 1.58 -14.39
CA PHE A 424 1.61 2.63 -15.40
C PHE A 424 2.59 2.24 -16.51
N GLY A 425 2.30 2.68 -17.73
CA GLY A 425 3.16 2.62 -18.91
C GLY A 425 3.25 3.99 -19.57
N PRO A 426 4.13 4.18 -20.57
CA PRO A 426 4.24 5.46 -21.28
C PRO A 426 2.89 5.90 -21.85
N GLY A 427 2.30 6.97 -21.29
CA GLY A 427 0.98 7.51 -21.68
C GLY A 427 -0.22 6.58 -21.45
N VAL A 428 -0.06 5.50 -20.66
CA VAL A 428 -1.14 4.52 -20.40
C VAL A 428 -1.20 4.10 -18.94
N VAL A 429 -2.40 3.71 -18.50
CA VAL A 429 -2.64 3.05 -17.21
C VAL A 429 -3.00 1.59 -17.44
N TYR A 430 -2.53 0.72 -16.56
CA TYR A 430 -2.88 -0.69 -16.52
C TYR A 430 -3.90 -0.92 -15.41
N MET A 431 -5.03 -1.55 -15.72
CA MET A 431 -6.13 -1.71 -14.78
C MET A 431 -6.62 -3.16 -14.72
N GLY A 432 -6.98 -3.62 -13.53
CA GLY A 432 -7.82 -4.80 -13.38
C GLY A 432 -9.29 -4.41 -13.40
N VAL A 433 -10.12 -5.13 -14.14
CA VAL A 433 -11.59 -5.03 -14.08
C VAL A 433 -12.19 -6.39 -13.76
N ARG A 434 -13.09 -6.45 -12.78
CA ARG A 434 -13.80 -7.69 -12.46
C ARG A 434 -14.76 -8.05 -13.60
N ASP A 435 -14.64 -9.27 -14.11
CA ASP A 435 -15.49 -9.83 -15.18
C ASP A 435 -15.93 -11.24 -14.78
N GLY A 436 -17.20 -11.36 -14.38
CA GLY A 436 -17.76 -12.62 -13.85
C GLY A 436 -16.98 -13.15 -12.65
N ALA A 437 -16.45 -14.36 -12.79
CA ALA A 437 -15.66 -15.03 -11.75
C ALA A 437 -14.18 -14.63 -11.72
N GLY A 438 -13.69 -13.87 -12.70
CA GLY A 438 -12.28 -13.48 -12.84
C GLY A 438 -12.06 -11.98 -12.99
N VAL A 439 -10.86 -11.63 -13.43
CA VAL A 439 -10.42 -10.25 -13.66
C VAL A 439 -9.76 -10.16 -15.04
N ARG A 440 -10.20 -9.22 -15.88
CA ARG A 440 -9.48 -8.85 -17.10
C ARG A 440 -8.45 -7.77 -16.80
N LEU A 441 -7.32 -7.83 -17.49
CA LEU A 441 -6.37 -6.73 -17.58
C LEU A 441 -6.82 -5.81 -18.72
N GLU A 442 -6.85 -4.50 -18.47
CA GLU A 442 -7.11 -3.47 -19.48
C GLU A 442 -5.96 -2.46 -19.53
N ILE A 443 -5.68 -1.95 -20.73
CA ILE A 443 -4.81 -0.81 -20.97
C ILE A 443 -5.69 0.34 -21.43
N ALA A 444 -5.58 1.49 -20.76
CA ALA A 444 -6.27 2.72 -21.16
C ALA A 444 -5.29 3.88 -21.33
N ARG A 445 -5.62 4.83 -22.19
CA ARG A 445 -4.85 6.08 -22.32
C ARG A 445 -5.04 6.95 -21.08
N VAL A 446 -3.98 7.65 -20.66
CA VAL A 446 -4.07 8.63 -19.56
C VAL A 446 -4.94 9.83 -19.98
N LYS A 447 -4.84 10.25 -21.24
CA LYS A 447 -5.59 11.34 -21.86
C LYS A 447 -6.22 10.89 -23.17
#